data_AF-A0A7J6HZG4-F1
#
_entry.id   AF-A0A7J6HZG4-F1
#
_cell.length_a   1.000
_cell.length_b   1.000
_cell.length_c   1.000
_cell.angle_alpha   90.00
_cell.angle_beta   90.00
_cell.angle_gamma   90.00
#
_symmetry.space_group_name_H-M   'P 1'
#
loop_
_entity.id
_entity.type
_entity.pdbx_description
1 polymer ?
#
loop_
_entity_poly.entity_id
_entity_poly.type
_entity_poly.pdbx_seq_one_letter_code
_entity_poly.pdbx_strand_id
1 'polypeptide(L)'
;MVLKDRYLALPHVFVPDIRYIDWFELRKRKFKDVVFDKDNTITVPYQLNLWAPLASSLDECKAVFRPNIAVFSNSAGLYEYVHDGSKANALEKAIGIKVIRHRVKKPVGTAGEVEKHFGGEASQLIMVDQNKTH
;
A
#
# COMPACT_ATOMS: atom_id res chain seq x y z
N MET A 1 -13.26 -26.64 -2.28
CA MET A 1 -12.08 -25.83 -1.93
C MET A 1 -12.00 -24.68 -2.92
N VAL A 2 -12.64 -23.55 -2.62
CA VAL A 2 -12.70 -22.41 -3.53
C VAL A 2 -11.45 -21.57 -3.31
N LEU A 3 -10.53 -21.59 -4.28
CA LEU A 3 -9.42 -20.66 -4.40
C LEU A 3 -9.99 -19.27 -4.72
N LYS A 4 -10.53 -18.57 -3.71
CA LYS A 4 -11.23 -17.29 -3.91
C LYS A 4 -10.29 -16.07 -3.91
N ASP A 5 -9.00 -16.27 -3.65
CA ASP A 5 -8.09 -15.17 -3.29
C ASP A 5 -7.10 -14.74 -4.40
N ARG A 6 -7.12 -15.35 -5.60
CA ARG A 6 -6.20 -14.96 -6.69
C ARG A 6 -6.76 -13.95 -7.69
N TYR A 7 -8.07 -13.77 -7.79
CA TYR A 7 -8.69 -13.06 -8.92
C TYR A 7 -9.36 -11.72 -8.59
N LEU A 8 -9.34 -11.26 -7.34
CA LEU A 8 -10.03 -10.02 -6.94
C LEU A 8 -9.19 -8.74 -7.10
N ALA A 9 -7.92 -8.85 -7.49
CA ALA A 9 -7.07 -7.69 -7.78
C ALA A 9 -6.72 -7.64 -9.26
N LEU A 10 -7.72 -7.66 -10.15
CA LEU A 10 -7.48 -7.20 -11.50
C LEU A 10 -7.13 -5.71 -11.41
N PRO A 11 -5.94 -5.29 -11.88
CA PRO A 11 -5.59 -3.88 -11.90
C PRO A 11 -6.60 -3.14 -12.76
N HIS A 12 -7.34 -2.24 -12.14
CA HIS A 12 -8.35 -1.43 -12.82
C HIS A 12 -7.69 -0.39 -13.74
N VAL A 13 -6.45 -0.03 -13.45
CA VAL A 13 -5.66 0.97 -14.18
C VAL A 13 -4.19 0.55 -14.16
N PHE A 14 -3.50 0.75 -15.28
CA PHE A 14 -2.05 0.64 -15.38
C PHE A 14 -1.44 2.01 -15.64
N VAL A 15 -0.46 2.38 -14.81
CA VAL A 15 0.33 3.60 -14.96
C VAL A 15 1.81 3.29 -14.71
N PRO A 16 2.75 4.08 -15.27
CA PRO A 16 4.18 3.84 -15.08
C PRO A 16 4.62 3.88 -13.60
N ASP A 17 4.11 4.86 -12.86
CA ASP A 17 4.27 4.98 -11.42
C ASP A 17 3.22 5.96 -10.85
N ILE A 18 3.33 6.23 -9.56
CA ILE A 18 2.32 6.98 -8.82
C ILE A 18 2.16 8.44 -9.27
N ARG A 19 3.16 9.01 -9.97
CA ARG A 19 3.10 10.40 -10.50
C ARG A 19 2.04 10.60 -11.58
N TYR A 20 1.54 9.52 -12.15
CA TYR A 20 0.49 9.52 -13.16
C TYR A 20 -0.92 9.35 -12.56
N ILE A 21 -1.02 9.30 -11.23
CA ILE A 21 -2.29 9.15 -10.52
C ILE A 21 -2.81 10.52 -10.11
N ASP A 22 -4.02 10.87 -10.56
CA ASP A 22 -4.76 12.01 -10.04
C ASP A 22 -5.46 11.63 -8.74
N TRP A 23 -4.84 11.97 -7.61
CA TRP A 23 -5.35 11.63 -6.28
C TRP A 23 -6.67 12.32 -5.96
N PHE A 24 -6.83 13.57 -6.41
CA PHE A 24 -8.06 14.34 -6.18
C PHE A 24 -9.24 13.74 -6.92
N GLU A 25 -9.05 13.31 -8.17
CA GLU A 25 -10.08 12.64 -8.95
C GLU A 25 -10.50 11.32 -8.33
N LEU A 26 -9.55 10.52 -7.82
CA LEU A 26 -9.86 9.31 -7.08
C LEU A 26 -10.70 9.59 -5.82
N ARG A 27 -10.38 10.66 -5.07
CA ARG A 27 -11.19 11.08 -3.92
C ARG A 27 -12.59 11.54 -4.34
N LYS A 28 -12.73 12.28 -5.45
CA LYS A 28 -14.05 12.67 -6.01
C LYS A 28 -14.91 11.45 -6.36
N ARG A 29 -14.28 10.38 -6.86
CA ARG A 29 -14.89 9.07 -7.15
C ARG A 29 -15.21 8.23 -5.90
N LYS A 30 -15.10 8.82 -4.70
CA LYS A 30 -15.47 8.20 -3.41
C LYS A 30 -14.55 7.09 -2.93
N PHE A 31 -13.36 6.93 -3.49
CA PHE A 31 -12.33 6.15 -2.84
C PHE A 31 -11.92 6.83 -1.53
N LYS A 32 -11.69 6.03 -0.49
CA LYS A 32 -11.44 6.50 0.88
C LYS A 32 -10.06 6.16 1.39
N ASP A 33 -9.55 4.99 1.00
CA ASP A 33 -8.34 4.42 1.56
C ASP A 33 -7.32 4.15 0.46
N VAL A 34 -6.04 4.43 0.73
CA VAL A 34 -4.92 4.13 -0.17
C VAL A 34 -3.91 3.25 0.54
N VAL A 35 -3.58 2.12 -0.08
CA VAL A 35 -2.51 1.23 0.38
C VAL A 35 -1.45 1.08 -0.69
N PHE A 36 -0.21 1.32 -0.29
CA PHE A 36 0.96 1.09 -1.13
C PHE A 36 1.64 -0.23 -0.76
N ASP A 37 1.97 -1.04 -1.76
CA ASP A 37 3.12 -1.93 -1.62
C ASP A 37 4.41 -1.09 -1.48
N LYS A 38 5.44 -1.69 -0.90
CA LYS A 38 6.70 -1.00 -0.63
C LYS A 38 7.69 -1.19 -1.76
N ASP A 39 8.13 -2.44 -1.95
CA ASP A 39 9.31 -2.78 -2.73
C ASP A 39 8.99 -2.76 -4.23
N ASN A 40 9.74 -1.95 -5.00
CA ASN A 40 9.51 -1.63 -6.42
C ASN A 40 8.24 -0.81 -6.69
N THR A 41 7.57 -0.30 -5.66
CA THR A 41 6.37 0.55 -5.81
C THR A 41 6.67 1.97 -5.37
N ILE A 42 6.97 2.17 -4.08
CA ILE A 42 7.36 3.49 -3.55
C ILE A 42 8.82 3.55 -3.10
N THR A 43 9.46 2.40 -2.87
CA THR A 43 10.90 2.34 -2.58
C THR A 43 11.63 1.51 -3.63
N VAL A 44 12.90 1.82 -3.84
CA VAL A 44 13.86 0.89 -4.45
C VAL A 44 13.87 -0.41 -3.61
N PRO A 45 14.07 -1.59 -4.22
CA PRO A 45 14.09 -2.87 -3.50
C PRO A 45 14.95 -2.85 -2.23
N TYR A 46 14.39 -3.36 -1.13
CA TYR A 46 15.07 -3.51 0.16
C TYR A 46 15.52 -2.21 0.84
N GLN A 47 15.23 -1.05 0.27
CA GLN A 47 15.54 0.25 0.87
C GLN A 47 14.39 0.77 1.74
N LEU A 48 14.70 1.60 2.73
CA LEU A 48 13.70 2.21 3.60
C LEU A 48 13.24 3.60 3.13
N ASN A 49 13.99 4.21 2.22
CA ASN A 49 13.71 5.56 1.75
C ASN A 49 12.77 5.52 0.54
N LEU A 50 11.89 6.53 0.50
CA LEU A 50 11.09 6.83 -0.68
C LEU A 50 12.00 7.02 -1.90
N TRP A 51 11.61 6.49 -3.05
CA TRP A 51 12.27 6.82 -4.30
C TRP A 51 12.01 8.31 -4.60
N ALA A 52 13.07 9.12 -4.58
CA ALA A 52 12.98 10.58 -4.56
C ALA A 52 12.04 11.20 -5.62
N PRO A 53 11.98 10.70 -6.88
CA PRO A 53 11.05 11.21 -7.88
C PRO A 53 9.57 11.13 -7.49
N LEU A 54 9.19 10.24 -6.56
CA LEU A 54 7.81 10.03 -6.14
C LEU A 54 7.37 10.99 -5.01
N ALA A 55 8.28 11.79 -4.45
CA ALA A 55 8.01 12.64 -3.28
C ALA A 55 6.78 13.54 -3.46
N SER A 56 6.74 14.31 -4.54
CA SER A 56 5.63 15.23 -4.79
C SER A 56 4.28 14.51 -4.89
N SER A 57 4.23 13.39 -5.61
CA SER A 57 3.00 12.63 -5.77
C SER A 57 2.56 11.96 -4.47
N LEU A 58 3.49 11.48 -3.65
CA LEU A 58 3.14 10.90 -2.36
C LEU A 58 2.62 11.97 -1.39
N ASP A 59 3.20 13.17 -1.43
CA ASP A 59 2.74 14.29 -0.59
C ASP A 59 1.36 14.79 -0.99
N GLU A 60 1.04 14.79 -2.28
CA GLU A 60 -0.33 15.03 -2.78
C GLU A 60 -1.30 13.94 -2.29
N CYS A 61 -0.93 12.66 -2.45
CA CYS A 61 -1.73 11.55 -1.95
C CYS A 61 -2.01 11.68 -0.44
N LYS A 62 -0.99 12.02 0.35
CA LYS A 62 -1.12 12.28 1.78
C LYS A 62 -2.06 13.46 2.07
N ALA A 63 -1.99 14.54 1.30
CA ALA A 63 -2.87 15.70 1.49
C ALA A 63 -4.34 15.36 1.22
N VAL A 64 -4.60 14.44 0.27
CA VAL A 64 -5.95 14.03 -0.11
C VAL A 64 -6.52 12.94 0.81
N PHE A 65 -5.70 11.96 1.19
CA PHE A 65 -6.17 10.72 1.81
C PHE A 65 -5.84 10.59 3.29
N ARG A 66 -5.02 11.44 3.92
CA ARG A 66 -4.80 11.32 5.37
C ARG A 66 -6.11 11.46 6.16
N PRO A 67 -6.30 10.66 7.22
CA PRO A 67 -5.37 9.67 7.79
C PRO A 67 -5.39 8.29 7.10
N ASN A 68 -6.25 8.08 6.11
CA ASN A 68 -6.55 6.83 5.40
C ASN A 68 -5.49 6.46 4.33
N ILE A 69 -4.21 6.44 4.73
CA ILE A 69 -3.08 6.09 3.88
C ILE A 69 -2.10 5.19 4.62
N ALA A 70 -1.71 4.07 4.02
CA ALA A 70 -0.79 3.12 4.64
C ALA A 70 0.10 2.36 3.65
N VAL A 71 1.13 1.69 4.18
CA VAL A 71 1.97 0.72 3.48
C VAL A 71 1.63 -0.69 3.94
N PHE A 72 1.51 -1.61 2.99
CA PHE A 72 1.32 -3.04 3.25
C PHE A 72 2.39 -3.87 2.53
N SER A 73 3.39 -4.32 3.29
CA SER A 73 4.57 -5.01 2.74
C SER A 73 5.00 -6.19 3.60
N ASN A 74 5.26 -7.33 2.94
CA ASN A 74 5.84 -8.50 3.60
C ASN A 74 7.21 -8.19 4.26
N SER A 75 8.03 -7.34 3.66
CA SER A 75 9.42 -7.11 4.11
C SER A 75 9.52 -6.18 5.34
N ALA A 76 8.46 -5.43 5.63
CA ALA A 76 8.42 -4.46 6.73
C ALA A 76 7.31 -4.76 7.75
N GLY A 77 6.13 -5.20 7.30
CA GLY A 77 4.92 -5.36 8.12
C GLY A 77 4.62 -6.79 8.59
N LEU A 78 5.29 -7.82 8.03
CA LEU A 78 5.04 -9.21 8.42
C LEU A 78 5.76 -9.55 9.74
N TYR A 79 4.99 -9.93 10.76
CA TYR A 79 5.53 -10.29 12.08
C TYR A 79 6.57 -11.42 12.02
N GLU A 80 6.43 -12.37 11.09
CA GLU A 80 7.37 -13.49 10.91
C GLU A 80 8.79 -13.03 10.56
N TYR A 81 8.94 -11.88 9.88
CA TYR A 81 10.25 -11.36 9.48
C TYR A 81 10.77 -10.24 10.39
N VAL A 82 9.89 -9.58 11.15
CA VAL A 82 10.23 -8.41 11.97
C VAL A 82 9.41 -8.41 13.27
N HIS A 83 9.85 -9.18 14.26
CA HIS A 83 9.14 -9.35 15.53
C HIS A 83 9.04 -8.08 16.39
N ASP A 84 10.06 -7.21 16.33
CA ASP A 84 10.16 -5.99 17.15
C ASP A 84 9.55 -4.75 16.49
N GLY A 85 9.07 -4.87 15.25
CA GLY A 85 8.52 -3.76 14.46
C GLY A 85 9.54 -2.69 14.04
N SER A 86 10.84 -2.90 14.25
CA SER A 86 11.89 -1.90 14.02
C SER A 86 11.92 -1.38 12.59
N LYS A 87 11.89 -2.28 11.59
CA LYS A 87 11.88 -1.90 10.16
C LYS A 87 10.67 -1.06 9.79
N ALA A 88 9.50 -1.43 10.29
CA ALA A 88 8.30 -0.68 9.99
C ALA A 88 8.28 0.67 10.71
N ASN A 89 8.79 0.78 11.95
CA ASN A 89 8.96 2.08 12.62
C ASN A 89 9.93 2.98 11.84
N ALA A 90 11.04 2.43 11.34
CA ALA A 90 11.98 3.15 10.51
C ALA A 90 11.35 3.63 9.19
N LEU A 91 10.55 2.77 8.54
CA LEU A 91 9.82 3.10 7.32
C LEU A 91 8.75 4.18 7.55
N GLU A 92 7.99 4.07 8.65
CA GLU A 92 7.01 5.08 9.07
C GLU A 92 7.68 6.44 9.28
N LYS A 93 8.87 6.46 9.91
CA LYS A 93 9.64 7.69 10.12
C LYS A 93 10.18 8.26 8.80
N ALA A 94 10.63 7.42 7.88
CA ALA A 94 11.20 7.85 6.61
C ALA A 94 10.13 8.37 5.63
N ILE A 95 8.96 7.74 5.57
CA ILE A 95 7.93 8.02 4.57
C ILE A 95 6.79 8.89 5.14
N GLY A 96 6.55 8.83 6.44
CA GLY A 96 5.51 9.61 7.12
C GLY A 96 4.09 9.06 6.93
N ILE A 97 3.96 7.76 6.68
CA ILE A 97 2.67 7.03 6.58
C ILE A 97 2.77 5.72 7.36
N LYS A 98 1.63 5.21 7.85
CA LYS A 98 1.60 4.03 8.72
C LYS A 98 1.91 2.76 7.93
N VAL A 99 2.55 1.79 8.59
CA VAL A 99 2.75 0.45 8.02
C VAL A 99 1.78 -0.51 8.70
N ILE A 100 0.99 -1.22 7.91
CA ILE A 100 0.07 -2.24 8.42
C ILE A 100 0.89 -3.43 8.92
N ARG A 101 0.72 -3.80 10.19
CA ARG A 101 1.37 -4.98 10.78
C ARG A 101 0.46 -6.19 10.61
N HIS A 102 0.96 -7.27 10.04
CA HIS A 102 0.15 -8.44 9.69
C HIS A 102 0.88 -9.74 10.00
N ARG A 103 0.12 -10.82 10.25
CA ARG A 103 0.66 -12.16 10.57
C ARG A 103 0.66 -13.11 9.39
N VAL A 104 -0.17 -12.84 8.39
CA VAL A 104 -0.31 -13.68 7.20
C VAL A 104 0.40 -13.02 6.03
N LYS A 105 1.24 -13.77 5.33
CA LYS A 105 1.99 -13.27 4.17
C LYS A 105 1.07 -12.90 3.00
N LYS A 106 1.36 -11.80 2.31
CA LYS A 106 0.74 -11.45 1.01
C LYS A 106 0.97 -12.57 -0.02
N PRO A 107 0.00 -12.89 -0.90
CA PRO A 107 -1.29 -12.22 -1.05
C PRO A 107 -2.42 -12.75 -0.14
N VAL A 108 -2.22 -13.88 0.54
CA VAL A 108 -3.28 -14.62 1.27
C VAL A 108 -3.97 -13.76 2.34
N GLY A 109 -3.25 -12.87 3.02
CA GLY A 109 -3.79 -12.01 4.08
C GLY A 109 -4.21 -10.60 3.67
N THR A 110 -4.29 -10.28 2.37
CA THR A 110 -4.31 -8.86 1.93
C THR A 110 -5.60 -8.12 2.27
N ALA A 111 -6.77 -8.61 1.81
CA ALA A 111 -8.01 -7.86 1.92
C ALA A 111 -8.45 -7.65 3.38
N GLY A 112 -8.52 -8.72 4.17
CA GLY A 112 -9.02 -8.64 5.55
C GLY A 112 -8.14 -7.81 6.50
N GLU A 113 -6.82 -7.86 6.35
CA GLU A 113 -5.89 -7.05 7.18
C GLU A 113 -6.01 -5.56 6.83
N VAL A 114 -6.20 -5.23 5.55
CA VAL A 114 -6.38 -3.86 5.08
C VAL A 114 -7.74 -3.29 5.50
N GLU A 115 -8.82 -4.03 5.29
CA GLU A 115 -10.17 -3.63 5.74
C GLU A 115 -10.21 -3.42 7.25
N LYS A 116 -9.60 -4.32 8.02
CA LYS A 116 -9.49 -4.18 9.48
C LYS A 116 -8.72 -2.92 9.88
N HIS A 117 -7.69 -2.54 9.14
CA HIS A 117 -6.90 -1.34 9.43
C HIS A 117 -7.71 -0.05 9.25
N PHE A 118 -8.49 0.04 8.17
CA PHE A 118 -9.24 1.26 7.84
C PHE A 118 -10.68 1.27 8.36
N GLY A 119 -11.25 0.11 8.68
CA GLY A 119 -12.68 -0.05 8.98
C GLY A 119 -13.59 0.21 7.78
N GLY A 120 -13.03 0.24 6.57
CA GLY A 120 -13.71 0.50 5.31
C GLY A 120 -13.94 -0.76 4.47
N GLU A 121 -14.75 -0.63 3.42
CA GLU A 121 -14.97 -1.71 2.45
C GLU A 121 -13.86 -1.75 1.40
N ALA A 122 -13.43 -2.94 0.98
CA ALA A 122 -12.45 -3.08 -0.12
C ALA A 122 -12.88 -2.40 -1.43
N SER A 123 -14.19 -2.17 -1.64
CA SER A 123 -14.73 -1.45 -2.79
C SER A 123 -14.31 0.03 -2.86
N GLN A 124 -13.90 0.60 -1.72
CA GLN A 124 -13.49 2.01 -1.57
C GLN A 124 -11.96 2.16 -1.39
N LEU A 125 -11.23 1.04 -1.48
CA LEU A 125 -9.79 0.96 -1.32
C LEU A 125 -9.09 1.03 -2.68
N ILE A 126 -8.01 1.81 -2.72
CA ILE A 126 -7.03 1.79 -3.81
C ILE A 126 -5.80 1.02 -3.33
N MET A 127 -5.47 -0.06 -4.02
CA MET A 127 -4.20 -0.77 -3.84
C MET A 127 -3.25 -0.37 -4.96
N VAL A 128 -2.08 0.15 -4.58
CA VAL A 128 -0.99 0.49 -5.50
C VAL A 128 0.13 -0.52 -5.30
N ASP A 129 0.43 -1.30 -6.33
CA ASP A 129 1.49 -2.30 -6.31
C ASP A 129 2.18 -2.32 -7.68
N GLN A 130 3.40 -2.84 -7.73
CA GLN A 130 4.08 -3.11 -8.99
C GLN A 130 3.34 -4.18 -9.78
N ASN A 131 3.24 -4.01 -11.09
CA ASN A 131 2.72 -5.05 -11.94
C ASN A 131 3.71 -6.22 -12.02
N LYS A 132 3.28 -7.41 -11.60
CA LYS A 132 4.03 -8.66 -11.79
C LYS A 132 3.37 -9.41 -12.95
N THR A 133 3.67 -8.99 -14.18
CA THR A 133 3.40 -9.81 -15.35
C THR A 133 4.17 -11.12 -15.22
N HIS A 134 3.43 -12.23 -15.14
CA HIS A 134 3.95 -13.59 -15.22
C HIS A 134 4.33 -13.95 -16.65
#